data_AF-A0A2S8VYZ6-F1
#
_entry.id   AF-A0A2S8VYZ6-F1
#
_cell.length_a   1.000
_cell.length_b   1.000
_cell.length_c   1.000
_cell.angle_alpha   90.00
_cell.angle_beta   90.00
_cell.angle_gamma   90.00
#
_symmetry.space_group_name_H-M   'P 1'
#
loop_
_entity.id
_entity.type
_entity.pdbx_description
1 polymer ?
#
loop_
_entity_poly.entity_id
_entity_poly.type
_entity_poly.pdbx_seq_one_letter_code
_entity_poly.pdbx_strand_id
1 'polypeptide(L)' 'MIKKAELKSPYVLDAKLTDDERELIQYYITCAIQERTKPHRAKHYDGVLTGIVQSLQLLGRKDILELIEMEFPYHDELN' A
#
# COMPACT_ATOMS: atom_id res chain seq x y z
N MET A 1 -18.38 -3.56 1.91
CA MET A 1 -17.07 -4.08 1.43
C MET A 1 -16.15 -2.89 1.22
N ILE A 2 -14.92 -2.90 1.71
CA ILE A 2 -13.97 -1.81 1.42
C ILE A 2 -13.53 -1.97 -0.04
N LYS A 3 -13.69 -0.92 -0.86
CA LYS A 3 -13.19 -0.94 -2.24
C LYS A 3 -11.66 -0.84 -2.18
N LYS A 4 -10.95 -1.77 -2.83
CA LYS A 4 -9.48 -1.71 -2.94
C LYS A 4 -9.07 -0.44 -3.69
N ALA A 5 -7.96 0.15 -3.27
CA ALA A 5 -7.30 1.20 -4.02
C ALA A 5 -6.92 0.68 -5.41
N GLU A 6 -7.19 1.46 -6.45
CA GLU A 6 -6.73 1.20 -7.81
C GLU A 6 -5.35 1.84 -7.95
N LEU A 7 -4.37 1.12 -8.47
CA LEU A 7 -3.01 1.64 -8.69
C LEU A 7 -3.03 2.68 -9.81
N LYS A 8 -2.31 3.78 -9.61
CA LYS A 8 -2.33 4.95 -10.48
C LYS A 8 -0.94 5.46 -10.85
N SER A 9 0.08 5.21 -10.01
CA SER A 9 1.42 5.71 -10.29
C SER A 9 1.98 5.08 -11.56
N PRO A 10 2.51 5.86 -12.53
CA PRO A 10 3.12 5.33 -13.74
C PRO A 10 4.23 4.30 -13.44
N TYR A 11 5.02 4.56 -12.40
CA TYR A 11 6.08 3.65 -11.95
C TYR A 11 5.56 2.26 -11.55
N VAL A 12 4.37 2.22 -10.95
CA VAL A 12 3.74 0.98 -10.49
C VAL A 12 2.99 0.29 -11.63
N LEU A 13 2.37 1.06 -12.53
CA LEU A 13 1.68 0.53 -13.70
C LEU A 13 2.66 -0.09 -14.71
N ASP A 14 3.84 0.49 -14.86
CA ASP A 14 4.90 0.00 -15.74
C ASP A 14 5.75 -1.12 -15.09
N ALA A 15 5.62 -1.32 -13.78
CA ALA A 15 6.30 -2.39 -13.07
C ALA A 15 5.76 -3.77 -13.48
N LYS A 16 6.68 -4.71 -13.71
CA LYS A 16 6.33 -6.11 -14.00
C LYS A 16 5.97 -6.85 -12.71
N LEU A 17 4.80 -6.54 -12.18
CA LEU A 17 4.27 -7.13 -10.95
C LEU A 17 3.50 -8.43 -11.24
N THR A 18 3.68 -9.40 -10.35
CA THR A 18 2.75 -10.52 -10.22
C THR A 18 1.40 -10.06 -9.65
N ASP A 19 0.37 -10.90 -9.78
CA ASP A 19 -0.95 -10.59 -9.23
C ASP A 19 -0.91 -10.44 -7.70
N ASP A 20 -0.12 -11.27 -7.01
CA ASP A 20 0.04 -11.21 -5.55
C ASP A 20 0.71 -9.91 -5.09
N GLU A 21 1.75 -9.46 -5.81
CA GLU A 21 2.43 -8.21 -5.49
C GLU A 21 1.53 -7.00 -5.75
N ARG A 22 0.79 -7.04 -6.85
CA ARG A 22 -0.23 -6.03 -7.16
C ARG A 22 -1.27 -5.95 -6.05
N GLU A 23 -1.78 -7.09 -5.60
CA GLU A 23 -2.74 -7.16 -4.50
C GLU A 23 -2.15 -6.63 -3.20
N LEU A 24 -0.90 -6.95 -2.88
CA LEU A 24 -0.21 -6.47 -1.69
C LEU A 24 -0.09 -4.94 -1.66
N ILE A 25 0.33 -4.33 -2.77
CA ILE A 25 0.44 -2.87 -2.89
C ILE A 25 -0.94 -2.23 -2.73
N GLN A 26 -1.96 -2.72 -3.45
CA GLN A 26 -3.33 -2.21 -3.34
C GLN A 26 -3.87 -2.33 -1.91
N TYR A 27 -3.57 -3.44 -1.23
CA TYR A 27 -4.00 -3.67 0.15
C TYR A 27 -3.34 -2.68 1.11
N TYR A 28 -2.02 -2.47 1.00
CA TYR A 28 -1.30 -1.49 1.80
C TYR A 28 -1.91 -0.09 1.65
N ILE A 29 -2.07 0.38 0.41
CA ILE A 29 -2.62 1.71 0.12
C ILE A 29 -4.05 1.85 0.68
N THR A 30 -4.86 0.80 0.54
CA THR A 30 -6.20 0.76 1.12
C THR A 30 -6.15 0.94 2.63
N CYS A 31 -5.30 0.20 3.34
CA CYS A 31 -5.15 0.31 4.79
C CYS A 31 -4.67 1.70 5.22
N ALA A 32 -3.71 2.28 4.52
CA ALA A 32 -3.18 3.61 4.84
C ALA A 32 -4.24 4.72 4.67
N ILE A 33 -5.08 4.65 3.63
CA ILE A 33 -6.22 5.56 3.46
C ILE A 33 -7.26 5.37 4.59
N GLN A 34 -7.54 4.11 4.97
CA GLN A 34 -8.50 3.82 6.04
C GLN A 34 -8.01 4.29 7.41
N GLU A 35 -6.72 4.16 7.70
CA GLU A 35 -6.11 4.65 8.93
C GLU A 35 -6.39 6.15 9.11
N ARG A 36 -6.15 6.94 8.06
CA ARG A 36 -6.38 8.39 8.05
C ARG A 36 -7.86 8.77 8.15
N THR A 37 -8.71 8.10 7.38
CA THR A 37 -10.14 8.45 7.29
C THR A 37 -10.97 7.91 8.45
N LYS A 38 -10.48 6.90 9.18
CA LYS A 38 -11.18 6.26 10.31
C LYS A 38 -10.31 6.24 11.56
N PRO A 39 -10.13 7.39 12.23
CA PRO A 39 -9.25 7.51 13.39
C PRO A 39 -9.62 6.54 14.54
N HIS A 40 -10.91 6.23 14.72
CA HIS A 40 -11.39 5.27 15.71
C HIS A 40 -10.94 3.81 15.46
N ARG A 41 -10.45 3.48 14.25
CA ARG A 41 -9.87 2.17 13.88
C ARG A 41 -8.41 2.26 13.47
N ALA A 42 -7.76 3.43 13.59
CA ALA A 42 -6.40 3.66 13.13
C ALA A 42 -5.42 2.58 13.63
N LYS A 43 -5.47 2.24 14.93
CA LYS A 43 -4.62 1.20 15.53
C LYS A 43 -4.67 -0.17 14.83
N HIS A 44 -5.82 -0.54 14.27
CA HIS A 44 -5.95 -1.80 13.54
C HIS A 44 -5.20 -1.74 12.19
N TYR A 45 -5.34 -0.62 11.48
CA TYR A 45 -4.68 -0.42 10.19
C TYR A 45 -3.18 -0.22 10.36
N ASP A 46 -2.75 0.50 11.39
CA ASP A 46 -1.34 0.67 11.78
C ASP A 46 -0.63 -0.68 11.98
N GLY A 47 -1.26 -1.61 12.71
CA GLY A 47 -0.71 -2.96 12.90
C GLY A 47 -0.54 -3.74 11.60
N VAL A 48 -1.50 -3.62 10.67
CA VAL A 48 -1.42 -4.25 9.34
C VAL A 48 -0.29 -3.64 8.51
N LEU A 49 -0.21 -2.31 8.45
CA LEU A 49 0.84 -1.59 7.72
C LEU A 49 2.22 -1.97 8.25
N THR A 50 2.40 -1.94 9.57
CA THR A 50 3.64 -2.34 10.24
C THR A 50 4.02 -3.78 9.89
N GLY A 51 3.07 -4.72 9.95
CA GLY A 51 3.33 -6.12 9.62
C GLY A 51 3.77 -6.32 8.17
N ILE A 52 3.17 -5.58 7.22
CA ILE A 52 3.58 -5.62 5.81
C ILE A 52 5.00 -5.09 5.64
N VAL A 53 5.32 -3.91 6.20
CA VAL A 53 6.66 -3.31 6.08
C VAL A 53 7.72 -4.22 6.66
N GLN A 54 7.51 -4.76 7.86
CA GLN A 54 8.46 -5.69 8.49
C GLN A 54 8.65 -6.96 7.65
N SER A 55 7.58 -7.51 7.09
CA SER A 55 7.66 -8.71 6.26
C SER A 55 8.48 -8.44 4.98
N LEU A 56 8.24 -7.31 4.31
CA LEU A 56 9.00 -6.92 3.12
C LEU A 56 10.48 -6.71 3.44
N GLN A 57 10.80 -6.09 4.58
CA GLN A 57 12.18 -5.92 5.04
C GLN A 57 12.88 -7.26 5.31
N LEU A 58 12.21 -8.19 6.00
CA LEU A 58 12.75 -9.53 6.28
C LEU A 58 13.00 -10.33 5.00
N LEU A 59 12.14 -10.18 3.99
CA LEU A 59 12.26 -10.85 2.70
C LEU A 59 13.20 -10.12 1.72
N GLY A 60 13.75 -8.96 2.10
CA GLY A 60 14.62 -8.16 1.24
C GLY A 60 13.90 -7.54 0.03
N ARG A 61 12.56 -7.42 0.07
CA ARG A 61 11.71 -6.89 -1.01
C ARG A 61 11.65 -5.36 -1.00
N LYS A 62 12.83 -4.73 -1.12
CA LYS A 62 12.96 -3.26 -1.18
C LYS A 62 12.28 -2.68 -2.41
N ASP A 63 12.27 -3.43 -3.50
CA ASP A 63 11.58 -3.09 -4.75
C ASP A 63 10.08 -2.84 -4.54
N ILE A 64 9.39 -3.69 -3.78
CA ILE A 64 7.96 -3.49 -3.48
C ILE A 64 7.74 -2.33 -2.51
N LEU A 65 8.63 -2.15 -1.53
CA LEU A 65 8.54 -1.04 -0.60
C LEU A 65 8.65 0.30 -1.33
N GLU A 66 9.60 0.43 -2.26
CA GLU A 66 9.75 1.62 -3.10
C GLU A 66 8.49 1.88 -3.95
N LEU A 67 7.89 0.84 -4.53
CA LEU A 67 6.65 0.98 -5.29
C LEU A 67 5.47 1.43 -4.41
N ILE A 68 5.38 0.97 -3.16
CA ILE A 68 4.40 1.45 -2.18
C ILE A 68 4.63 2.94 -1.87
N GLU A 69 5.88 3.32 -1.61
CA GLU A 69 6.28 4.71 -1.32
C GLU A 69 6.03 5.65 -2.52
N MET A 70 6.08 5.12 -3.75
CA MET A 70 5.71 5.86 -4.96
C MET A 70 4.20 5.89 -5.18
N GLU A 71 3.45 4.83 -4.88
CA GLU A 71 2.00 4.80 -5.08
C GLU A 71 1.26 5.68 -4.08
N PHE A 72 1.71 5.70 -2.83
CA PHE A 72 1.01 6.38 -1.74
C PHE A 72 0.84 7.90 -1.97
N PRO A 73 1.88 8.67 -2.36
CA PRO A 73 1.74 10.08 -2.70
C PRO A 73 0.75 10.33 -3.86
N TYR A 74 0.71 9.47 -4.88
CA TYR A 74 -0.24 9.62 -5.98
C TYR A 74 -1.70 9.48 -5.53
N HIS A 75 -1.94 8.70 -4.46
CA HIS A 75 -3.26 8.61 -3.84
C HIS A 75 -3.58 9.78 -2.91
N ASP A 76 -2.55 10.45 -2.39
CA ASP A 76 -2.67 11.58 -1.47
C ASP A 76 -2.81 12.91 -2.22
N GLU A 77 -2.14 13.07 -3.37
CA GLU A 77 -2.18 14.27 -4.22
C GLU A 77 -3.46 14.38 -5.07
N LEU A 78 -4.26 13.32 -5.15
CA LEU A 78 -5.53 13.28 -5.89
C LEU A 78 -6.79 13.52 -5.01
N ASN A 79 -6.62 13.81 -3.71
CA ASN A 79 -7.70 14.13 -2.76
C ASN A 79 -7.47 15.49 -2.08
#